data_AF-A0A7C3ACM2-F1
#
_entry.id   AF-A0A7C3ACM2-F1
#
_cell.length_a   1.000
_cell.length_b   1.000
_cell.length_c   1.000
_cell.angle_alpha   90.00
_cell.angle_beta   90.00
_cell.angle_gamma   90.00
#
_symmetry.space_group_name_H-M   'P 1'
#
loop_
_entity.id
_entity.type
_entity.pdbx_description
1 polymer ?
#
loop_
_entity_poly.entity_id
_entity_poly.type
_entity_poly.pdbx_seq_one_letter_code
_entity_poly.pdbx_strand_id
1 'polypeptide(L)'
;MRGRISILHLERGLILFTLLAIVWVTGCGEEEKTEPVYLIDYTSEGIPGSSLKVWFSGEVISVRFNGQPARRIYYDEEKGLWTAKWKLPDKDELARSGMRINGYISVYVEWTDEMGGTRHERIILPCGCCSWPEVLRTIPMDRAEVDAEEINRKGIIVVFSEPISLKISGDVFVLRNSSGKRLKWEVWWSSDNSTAILKPKEGMELKPGEKYTLTIKDYFDLAGNEGVEVKVAFTTKST
;
A
#
# COMPACT_ATOMS: atom_id res chain seq x y z
N MET A 1 -19.15 -62.60 -21.16
CA MET A 1 -17.90 -63.39 -21.21
C MET A 1 -17.26 -63.34 -19.83
N ARG A 2 -17.24 -64.49 -19.16
CA ARG A 2 -16.62 -64.74 -17.86
C ARG A 2 -15.14 -65.07 -18.09
N GLY A 3 -14.24 -64.62 -17.22
CA GLY A 3 -12.89 -65.17 -17.07
C GLY A 3 -12.37 -64.80 -15.67
N ARG A 4 -12.66 -65.62 -14.66
CA ARG A 4 -11.90 -66.77 -14.14
C ARG A 4 -10.56 -66.39 -13.49
N ILE A 5 -10.57 -66.68 -12.19
CA ILE A 5 -9.52 -66.72 -11.17
C ILE A 5 -8.40 -67.70 -11.56
N SER A 6 -7.16 -67.36 -11.22
CA SER A 6 -6.09 -68.33 -10.96
C SER A 6 -5.32 -67.92 -9.70
N ILE A 7 -5.49 -68.75 -8.67
CA ILE A 7 -4.70 -68.80 -7.44
C ILE A 7 -3.51 -69.72 -7.70
N LEU A 8 -2.30 -69.32 -7.31
CA LEU A 8 -1.17 -70.24 -7.14
C LEU A 8 -0.57 -70.04 -5.75
N HIS A 9 -0.82 -71.06 -4.91
CA HIS A 9 -0.06 -71.41 -3.72
C HIS A 9 1.35 -71.87 -4.15
N LEU A 10 2.39 -71.46 -3.43
CA LEU A 10 3.57 -72.31 -3.25
C LEU A 10 4.13 -72.16 -1.84
N GLU A 11 4.36 -73.33 -1.25
CA GLU A 11 4.77 -73.59 0.12
C GLU A 11 6.28 -73.37 0.39
N ARG A 12 6.56 -73.02 1.65
CA ARG A 12 7.66 -73.47 2.54
C ARG A 12 9.12 -73.32 2.08
N GLY A 13 9.85 -72.50 2.85
CA GLY A 13 11.30 -72.58 2.99
C GLY A 13 11.74 -72.03 4.34
N LEU A 14 11.91 -72.93 5.30
CA LEU A 14 12.49 -72.70 6.63
C LEU A 14 13.99 -72.39 6.47
N ILE A 15 14.46 -71.20 6.87
CA ILE A 15 15.89 -70.96 7.13
C ILE A 15 16.03 -70.38 8.53
N LEU A 16 16.50 -71.25 9.42
CA LEU A 16 17.04 -70.94 10.74
C LEU A 16 18.52 -70.54 10.53
N PHE A 17 18.88 -69.30 10.83
CA PHE A 17 20.27 -68.95 11.15
C PHE A 17 20.30 -67.85 12.22
N THR A 18 20.57 -68.30 13.43
CA THR A 18 21.04 -67.51 14.56
C THR A 18 22.41 -66.93 14.21
N LEU A 19 22.56 -65.61 14.18
CA LEU A 19 23.85 -64.96 14.38
C LEU A 19 23.64 -63.59 15.03
N LEU A 20 23.85 -63.61 16.35
CA LEU A 20 23.99 -62.48 17.22
C LEU A 20 25.26 -61.71 16.82
N ALA A 21 25.11 -60.57 16.16
CA ALA A 21 26.17 -59.58 16.01
C ALA A 21 25.69 -58.28 16.66
N ILE A 22 25.98 -58.13 17.95
CA ILE A 22 25.90 -56.84 18.63
C ILE A 22 27.11 -56.04 18.13
N VAL A 23 26.92 -55.33 17.03
CA VAL A 23 27.83 -54.26 16.64
C VAL A 23 27.47 -53.07 17.52
N TRP A 24 28.32 -52.79 18.50
CA TRP A 24 28.36 -51.46 19.12
C TRP A 24 28.88 -50.50 18.06
N VAL A 25 27.99 -50.03 17.19
CA VAL A 25 28.24 -48.80 16.45
C VAL A 25 28.07 -47.71 17.50
N THR A 26 29.17 -47.25 18.10
CA THR A 26 29.24 -45.90 18.64
C THR A 26 29.06 -44.98 17.44
N GLY A 27 27.80 -44.76 17.06
CA GLY A 27 27.43 -43.77 16.09
C GLY A 27 27.92 -42.45 16.65
N CYS A 28 28.99 -41.91 16.05
CA CYS A 28 29.05 -40.47 15.90
C CYS A 28 27.76 -40.12 15.17
N GLY A 29 26.72 -39.74 15.93
CA GLY A 29 25.55 -39.12 15.33
C GLY A 29 26.11 -37.97 14.52
N GLU A 30 25.91 -37.98 13.21
CA GLU A 30 26.07 -36.77 12.44
C GLU A 30 25.24 -35.73 13.17
N GLU A 31 25.91 -34.76 13.79
CA GLU A 31 25.25 -33.55 14.26
C GLU A 31 24.61 -32.97 13.01
N GLU A 32 23.31 -33.18 12.89
CA GLU A 32 22.49 -32.66 11.81
C GLU A 32 22.66 -31.14 11.90
N LYS A 33 23.48 -30.60 11.00
CA LYS A 33 23.76 -29.16 10.97
C LYS A 33 22.46 -28.46 10.63
N THR A 34 21.77 -28.00 11.65
CA THR A 34 20.57 -27.19 11.53
C THR A 34 20.95 -25.88 10.84
N GLU A 35 20.45 -25.71 9.62
CA GLU A 35 20.68 -24.48 8.87
C GLU A 35 19.96 -23.29 9.55
N PRO A 36 20.57 -22.09 9.51
CA PRO A 36 19.94 -20.91 10.08
C PRO A 36 18.64 -20.53 9.35
N VAL A 37 17.67 -20.03 10.11
CA VAL A 37 16.38 -19.61 9.57
C VAL A 37 16.46 -18.23 8.93
N TYR A 38 16.02 -18.12 7.68
CA TYR A 38 15.99 -16.88 6.89
C TYR A 38 14.56 -16.45 6.56
N LEU A 39 14.37 -15.15 6.37
CA LEU A 39 13.16 -14.58 5.79
C LEU A 39 13.16 -14.83 4.28
N ILE A 40 12.12 -15.51 3.77
CA ILE A 40 12.02 -15.92 2.37
C ILE A 40 11.25 -14.91 1.53
N ASP A 41 10.11 -14.46 2.04
CA ASP A 41 9.15 -13.66 1.27
C ASP A 41 8.26 -12.87 2.22
N TYR A 42 7.55 -11.88 1.68
CA TYR A 42 6.52 -11.14 2.38
C TYR A 42 5.39 -10.69 1.44
N THR A 43 4.16 -10.65 1.95
CA THR A 43 3.06 -9.97 1.25
C THR A 43 2.53 -8.82 2.07
N SER A 44 2.43 -7.68 1.41
CA SER A 44 1.70 -6.51 1.88
C SER A 44 1.23 -5.75 0.65
N GLU A 45 0.01 -5.20 0.72
CA GLU A 45 -0.46 -4.22 -0.26
C GLU A 45 0.23 -2.86 -0.09
N GLY A 46 1.13 -2.72 0.89
CA GLY A 46 1.76 -1.45 1.27
C GLY A 46 0.79 -0.48 1.97
N ILE A 47 -0.48 -0.86 2.11
CA ILE A 47 -1.54 -0.01 2.65
C ILE A 47 -1.44 0.06 4.18
N PRO A 48 -1.39 1.26 4.79
CA PRO A 48 -1.50 1.43 6.23
C PRO A 48 -2.70 0.67 6.81
N GLY A 49 -2.53 0.02 7.95
CA GLY A 49 -3.57 -0.81 8.57
C GLY A 49 -3.77 -2.21 7.96
N SER A 50 -3.15 -2.52 6.81
CA SER A 50 -3.20 -3.87 6.22
C SER A 50 -2.35 -4.87 7.00
N SER A 51 -2.57 -6.17 6.75
CA SER A 51 -1.76 -7.22 7.37
C SER A 51 -0.48 -7.45 6.56
N LEU A 52 0.67 -7.39 7.23
CA LEU A 52 1.94 -7.87 6.72
C LEU A 52 2.08 -9.36 7.09
N LYS A 53 2.35 -10.20 6.09
CA LYS A 53 2.74 -11.60 6.29
C LYS A 53 4.19 -11.75 5.88
N VAL A 54 4.98 -12.48 6.68
CA VAL A 54 6.37 -12.85 6.36
C VAL A 54 6.53 -14.35 6.53
N TRP A 55 7.34 -14.96 5.67
CA TRP A 55 7.62 -16.40 5.67
C TRP A 55 9.08 -16.70 6.00
N PHE A 56 9.33 -17.80 6.69
CA PHE A 56 10.64 -18.22 7.17
C PHE A 56 10.99 -19.63 6.68
N SER A 57 12.27 -19.88 6.43
CA SER A 57 12.79 -21.17 5.92
C SER A 57 12.78 -22.32 6.94
N GLY A 58 12.52 -22.02 8.21
CA GLY A 58 12.48 -22.99 9.29
C GLY A 58 11.69 -22.46 10.49
N GLU A 59 11.65 -23.25 11.55
CA GLU A 59 10.86 -22.93 12.74
C GLU A 59 11.34 -21.67 13.46
N VAL A 60 10.39 -20.78 13.76
CA VAL A 60 10.63 -19.55 14.51
C VAL A 60 9.81 -19.57 15.79
N ILE A 61 10.49 -19.39 16.93
CA ILE A 61 9.86 -19.34 18.26
C ILE A 61 9.21 -17.98 18.50
N SER A 62 9.89 -16.90 18.08
CA SER A 62 9.38 -15.55 18.26
C SER A 62 9.73 -14.67 17.08
N VAL A 63 8.83 -13.73 16.79
CA VAL A 63 8.99 -12.73 15.74
C VAL A 63 8.50 -11.39 16.28
N ARG A 64 9.25 -10.32 16.02
CA ARG A 64 8.91 -8.94 16.35
C ARG A 64 8.99 -8.06 15.10
N PHE A 65 8.08 -7.10 15.01
CA PHE A 65 8.01 -6.08 13.97
C PHE A 65 8.12 -4.70 14.61
N ASN A 66 9.18 -3.95 14.28
CA ASN A 66 9.53 -2.69 14.94
C ASN A 66 9.49 -2.80 16.47
N GLY A 67 10.02 -3.91 17.01
CA GLY A 67 10.05 -4.21 18.45
C GLY A 67 8.76 -4.80 19.04
N GLN A 68 7.64 -4.77 18.31
CA GLN A 68 6.35 -5.30 18.75
C GLN A 68 6.20 -6.78 18.39
N PRO A 69 5.68 -7.66 19.26
CA PRO A 69 5.51 -9.07 18.94
C PRO A 69 4.55 -9.27 17.76
N ALA A 70 4.82 -10.31 16.97
CA ALA A 70 3.91 -10.79 15.94
C ALA A 70 2.54 -11.12 16.55
N ARG A 71 1.46 -10.84 15.82
CA ARG A 71 0.10 -11.19 16.26
C ARG A 71 -0.13 -12.69 16.26
N ARG A 72 0.51 -13.39 15.32
CA ARG A 72 0.40 -14.83 15.16
C ARG A 72 1.64 -15.36 14.47
N ILE A 73 2.11 -16.51 14.93
CA ILE A 73 3.14 -17.33 14.31
C ILE A 73 2.49 -18.71 14.09
N TYR A 74 2.61 -19.28 12.90
CA TYR A 74 2.03 -20.60 12.57
C TYR A 74 2.72 -21.21 11.34
N TYR A 75 2.66 -22.52 11.20
CA TYR A 75 3.10 -23.21 9.99
C TYR A 75 2.01 -23.16 8.91
N ASP A 76 2.37 -22.67 7.72
CA ASP A 76 1.48 -22.58 6.56
C ASP A 76 1.66 -23.85 5.71
N GLU A 77 0.73 -24.80 5.85
CA GLU A 77 0.81 -26.12 5.20
C GLU A 77 0.82 -26.05 3.68
N GLU A 78 0.15 -25.05 3.09
CA GLU A 78 0.08 -24.88 1.63
C GLU A 78 1.45 -24.47 1.07
N LYS A 79 2.16 -23.60 1.79
CA LYS A 79 3.50 -23.15 1.39
C LYS A 79 4.63 -24.01 1.93
N GLY A 80 4.38 -24.83 2.96
CA GLY A 80 5.40 -25.58 3.68
C GLY A 80 6.37 -24.68 4.45
N LEU A 81 5.91 -23.52 4.95
CA LEU A 81 6.77 -22.50 5.57
C LEU A 81 6.18 -21.98 6.88
N TRP A 82 7.06 -21.63 7.82
CA TRP A 82 6.66 -20.89 9.02
C TRP A 82 6.31 -19.45 8.67
N THR A 83 5.20 -18.95 9.23
CA THR A 83 4.62 -17.67 8.87
C THR A 83 4.37 -16.83 10.12
N ALA A 84 4.75 -15.54 10.07
CA ALA A 84 4.34 -14.56 11.06
C ALA A 84 3.45 -13.47 10.45
N LYS A 85 2.48 -13.01 11.23
CA LYS A 85 1.55 -11.93 10.85
C LYS A 85 1.69 -10.73 11.76
N TRP A 86 1.66 -9.55 11.16
CA TRP A 86 1.55 -8.28 11.86
C TRP A 86 0.58 -7.36 11.14
N LYS A 87 0.04 -6.36 11.85
CA LYS A 87 -0.78 -5.32 11.23
C LYS A 87 0.10 -4.09 11.10
N LEU A 88 0.24 -3.57 9.89
CA LEU A 88 0.89 -2.28 9.69
C LEU A 88 0.13 -1.22 10.49
N PRO A 89 0.84 -0.23 11.06
CA PRO A 89 0.18 0.88 11.71
C PRO A 89 -0.80 1.55 10.74
N ASP A 90 -1.94 2.00 11.26
CA ASP A 90 -2.85 2.81 10.45
C ASP A 90 -2.30 4.22 10.18
N LYS A 91 -2.99 4.99 9.35
CA LYS A 91 -2.53 6.33 8.95
C LYS A 91 -2.36 7.27 10.14
N ASP A 92 -3.23 7.21 11.13
CA ASP A 92 -3.18 8.06 12.32
C ASP A 92 -2.03 7.65 13.25
N GLU A 93 -1.75 6.36 13.35
CA GLU A 93 -0.58 5.82 14.05
C GLU A 93 0.73 6.21 13.35
N LEU A 94 0.80 6.13 12.02
CA LEU A 94 1.96 6.59 11.24
C LEU A 94 2.19 8.09 11.44
N ALA A 95 1.14 8.91 11.34
CA ALA A 95 1.22 10.35 11.56
C ALA A 95 1.72 10.69 12.98
N ARG A 96 1.20 10.03 14.01
CA ARG A 96 1.61 10.23 15.42
C ARG A 96 3.04 9.77 15.69
N SER A 97 3.51 8.74 14.98
CA SER A 97 4.87 8.23 15.15
C SER A 97 5.96 9.17 14.58
N GLY A 98 5.56 10.25 13.88
CA GLY A 98 6.50 11.13 13.19
C GLY A 98 7.22 10.47 12.01
N MET A 99 6.79 9.26 11.63
CA MET A 99 7.33 8.51 10.51
C MET A 99 6.84 9.18 9.21
N ARG A 100 7.71 10.00 8.61
CA ARG A 100 7.45 10.59 7.29
C ARG A 100 7.44 9.47 6.26
N ILE A 101 6.30 9.30 5.59
CA ILE A 101 6.15 8.30 4.55
C ILE A 101 6.64 8.91 3.24
N ASN A 102 7.92 8.71 2.91
CA ASN A 102 8.50 9.15 1.64
C ASN A 102 8.24 8.11 0.53
N GLY A 103 7.00 7.68 0.37
CA GLY A 103 6.60 6.65 -0.61
C GLY A 103 6.94 5.20 -0.22
N TYR A 104 7.49 4.96 0.98
CA TYR A 104 7.72 3.61 1.50
C TYR A 104 7.57 3.54 3.03
N ILE A 105 7.19 2.36 3.52
CA ILE A 105 7.17 2.01 4.94
C ILE A 105 8.35 1.07 5.22
N SER A 106 9.16 1.40 6.22
CA SER A 106 10.28 0.56 6.66
C SER A 106 9.85 -0.27 7.87
N VAL A 107 9.94 -1.60 7.77
CA VAL A 107 9.61 -2.53 8.85
C VAL A 107 10.87 -3.32 9.23
N TYR A 108 11.32 -3.18 10.46
CA TYR A 108 12.35 -4.03 11.05
C TYR A 108 11.71 -5.30 11.59
N VAL A 109 12.11 -6.45 11.04
CA VAL A 109 11.66 -7.77 11.51
C VAL A 109 12.80 -8.41 12.26
N GLU A 110 12.55 -8.84 13.49
CA GLU A 110 13.48 -9.60 14.31
C GLU A 110 12.86 -10.95 14.63
N TRP A 111 13.61 -12.05 14.56
CA TRP A 111 13.11 -13.37 14.90
C TRP A 111 14.14 -14.19 15.67
N THR A 112 13.66 -15.15 16.44
CA THR A 112 14.48 -16.14 17.16
C THR A 112 14.06 -17.55 16.74
N ASP A 113 15.01 -18.37 16.33
CA ASP A 113 14.81 -19.77 15.96
C ASP A 113 14.91 -20.71 17.18
N GLU A 114 14.72 -22.02 16.96
CA GLU A 114 14.78 -23.03 18.02
C GLU A 114 16.16 -23.18 18.67
N MET A 115 17.22 -22.76 17.97
CA MET A 115 18.57 -22.73 18.52
C MET A 115 18.80 -21.53 19.44
N GLY A 116 17.81 -20.64 19.58
CA GLY A 116 17.91 -19.41 20.35
C GLY A 116 18.69 -18.30 19.64
N GLY A 117 18.99 -18.47 18.35
CA GLY A 117 19.68 -17.46 17.55
C GLY A 117 18.74 -16.33 17.16
N THR A 118 19.05 -15.09 17.53
CA THR A 118 18.28 -13.90 17.08
C THR A 118 18.85 -13.34 15.79
N ARG A 119 17.98 -13.07 14.81
CA ARG A 119 18.29 -12.43 13.53
C ARG A 119 17.34 -11.29 13.24
N HIS A 120 17.72 -10.41 12.32
CA HIS A 120 16.87 -9.31 11.89
C HIS A 120 17.03 -9.02 10.40
N GLU A 121 15.98 -8.46 9.80
CA GLU A 121 15.92 -8.03 8.41
C GLU A 121 15.11 -6.74 8.32
N ARG A 122 15.45 -5.87 7.37
CA ARG A 122 14.72 -4.62 7.14
C ARG A 122 13.91 -4.74 5.85
N ILE A 123 12.59 -4.82 5.98
CA ILE A 123 11.67 -4.83 4.83
C ILE A 123 11.31 -3.39 4.45
N ILE A 124 11.42 -3.08 3.15
CA ILE A 124 10.97 -1.82 2.57
C ILE A 124 9.69 -2.11 1.76
N LEU A 125 8.56 -1.64 2.28
CA LEU A 125 7.26 -1.78 1.62
C LEU A 125 7.01 -0.54 0.76
N PRO A 126 6.98 -0.63 -0.58
CA PRO A 126 6.57 0.49 -1.41
C PRO A 126 5.11 0.82 -1.05
N CYS A 127 4.86 2.06 -0.64
CA CYS A 127 3.52 2.51 -0.38
C CYS A 127 3.05 3.35 -1.57
N GLY A 128 2.53 2.68 -2.60
CA GLY A 128 1.94 3.34 -3.77
C GLY A 128 0.69 4.16 -3.45
N CYS A 129 0.21 4.12 -2.20
CA CYS A 129 -0.98 4.78 -1.67
C CYS A 129 -0.67 5.65 -0.44
N CYS A 130 0.57 6.12 -0.28
CA CYS A 130 0.94 6.98 0.86
C CYS A 130 1.41 8.38 0.46
N SER A 131 1.50 8.71 -0.83
CA SER A 131 1.52 10.12 -1.20
C SER A 131 0.11 10.68 -1.03
N TRP A 132 0.04 11.90 -0.53
CA TRP A 132 -1.19 12.67 -0.53
C TRP A 132 -1.34 13.22 -1.96
N PRO A 133 -2.56 13.31 -2.52
CA PRO A 133 -2.72 13.94 -3.82
C PRO A 133 -2.30 15.41 -3.71
N GLU A 134 -1.52 15.88 -4.68
CA GLU A 134 -1.01 17.24 -4.75
C GLU A 134 -1.60 17.96 -5.97
N VAL A 135 -1.86 19.26 -5.84
CA VAL A 135 -2.15 20.11 -7.02
C VAL A 135 -0.83 20.45 -7.70
N LEU A 136 -0.55 19.81 -8.83
CA LEU A 136 0.67 20.04 -9.60
C LEU A 136 0.63 21.35 -10.38
N ARG A 137 -0.56 21.74 -10.88
CA ARG A 137 -0.70 22.90 -11.75
C ARG A 137 -2.10 23.47 -11.72
N THR A 138 -2.19 24.81 -11.78
CA THR A 138 -3.43 25.52 -12.08
C THR A 138 -3.26 26.46 -13.26
N ILE A 139 -4.32 26.63 -14.04
CA ILE A 139 -4.46 27.70 -15.04
C ILE A 139 -5.77 28.42 -14.71
N PRO A 140 -5.74 29.69 -14.28
CA PRO A 140 -4.56 30.53 -14.07
C PRO A 140 -3.67 30.04 -12.92
N MET A 141 -2.38 30.41 -12.97
CA MET A 141 -1.43 30.22 -11.86
C MET A 141 -1.68 31.24 -10.75
N ASP A 142 -1.17 30.99 -9.54
CA ASP A 142 -1.25 31.96 -8.44
C ASP A 142 -0.58 33.29 -8.84
N ARG A 143 -1.26 34.39 -8.51
CA ARG A 143 -0.95 35.78 -8.82
C ARG A 143 -0.89 36.13 -10.30
N ALA A 144 -1.40 35.28 -11.19
CA ALA A 144 -1.44 35.58 -12.61
C ALA A 144 -2.40 36.74 -12.93
N GLU A 145 -2.07 37.50 -13.97
CA GLU A 145 -2.95 38.45 -14.63
C GLU A 145 -3.39 37.88 -15.97
N VAL A 146 -4.69 37.66 -16.16
CA VAL A 146 -5.24 36.89 -17.29
C VAL A 146 -6.37 37.62 -18.00
N ASP A 147 -6.63 37.23 -19.25
CA ASP A 147 -7.79 37.73 -19.98
C ASP A 147 -9.08 37.02 -19.50
N ALA A 148 -10.10 37.80 -19.12
CA ALA A 148 -11.34 37.24 -18.58
C ALA A 148 -12.09 36.39 -19.61
N GLU A 149 -12.17 36.85 -20.85
CA GLU A 149 -12.90 36.15 -21.92
C GLU A 149 -12.22 34.83 -22.29
N GLU A 150 -10.89 34.81 -22.32
CA GLU A 150 -10.11 33.60 -22.55
C GLU A 150 -10.38 32.54 -21.47
N ILE A 151 -10.35 32.92 -20.20
CA ILE A 151 -10.63 32.00 -19.08
C ILE A 151 -12.09 31.56 -19.09
N ASN A 152 -13.05 32.46 -19.39
CA ASN A 152 -14.46 32.08 -19.51
C ASN A 152 -14.69 31.05 -20.63
N ARG A 153 -13.95 31.17 -21.74
CA ARG A 153 -14.04 30.24 -22.89
C ARG A 153 -13.35 28.90 -22.64
N LYS A 154 -12.12 28.93 -22.11
CA LYS A 154 -11.29 27.74 -21.92
C LYS A 154 -11.57 27.00 -20.60
N GLY A 155 -11.99 27.73 -19.58
CA GLY A 155 -12.14 27.26 -18.21
C GLY A 155 -10.88 27.41 -17.37
N ILE A 156 -11.04 27.20 -16.06
CA ILE A 156 -9.92 27.06 -15.12
C ILE A 156 -9.50 25.60 -15.10
N ILE A 157 -8.21 25.31 -15.29
CA ILE A 157 -7.68 23.94 -15.32
C ILE A 157 -6.94 23.68 -14.02
N VAL A 158 -7.17 22.53 -13.40
CA VAL A 158 -6.43 22.03 -12.23
C VAL A 158 -5.93 20.63 -12.54
N VAL A 159 -4.64 20.38 -12.32
CA VAL A 159 -3.99 19.08 -12.53
C VAL A 159 -3.47 18.56 -11.19
N PHE A 160 -3.80 17.31 -10.87
CA PHE A 160 -3.40 16.62 -9.66
C PHE A 160 -2.25 15.63 -9.94
N SER A 161 -1.50 15.26 -8.91
CA SER A 161 -0.42 14.26 -8.99
C SER A 161 -0.91 12.85 -9.26
N GLU A 162 -2.18 12.59 -8.94
CA GLU A 162 -2.81 11.28 -9.02
C GLU A 162 -4.34 11.40 -9.19
N PRO A 163 -5.04 10.31 -9.55
CA PRO A 163 -6.49 10.28 -9.68
C PRO A 163 -7.24 10.66 -8.39
N ILE A 164 -8.21 11.57 -8.51
CA ILE A 164 -9.08 12.00 -7.41
C ILE A 164 -10.34 11.12 -7.34
N SER A 165 -10.68 10.69 -6.13
CA SER A 165 -11.90 9.93 -5.84
C SER A 165 -13.11 10.85 -5.72
N LEU A 166 -13.90 10.93 -6.78
CA LEU A 166 -15.13 11.73 -6.83
C LEU A 166 -16.24 11.21 -5.91
N LYS A 167 -16.12 9.98 -5.41
CA LYS A 167 -17.10 9.36 -4.50
C LYS A 167 -17.01 9.89 -3.08
N ILE A 168 -15.79 10.16 -2.61
CA ILE A 168 -15.52 10.59 -1.22
C ILE A 168 -15.09 12.05 -1.13
N SER A 169 -14.61 12.64 -2.24
CA SER A 169 -14.28 14.06 -2.28
C SER A 169 -15.55 14.92 -2.19
N GLY A 170 -15.43 16.04 -1.49
CA GLY A 170 -16.52 16.98 -1.28
C GLY A 170 -16.64 18.01 -2.41
N ASP A 171 -16.91 19.24 -2.01
CA ASP A 171 -16.97 20.40 -2.88
C ASP A 171 -15.56 20.94 -3.13
N VAL A 172 -14.82 20.23 -4.01
CA VAL A 172 -13.37 20.41 -4.17
C VAL A 172 -12.97 21.84 -4.53
N PHE A 173 -13.82 22.54 -5.31
CA PHE A 173 -13.49 23.83 -5.88
C PHE A 173 -14.41 24.95 -5.41
N VAL A 174 -13.82 25.93 -4.72
CA VAL A 174 -14.53 27.13 -4.26
C VAL A 174 -13.91 28.36 -4.90
N LEU A 175 -14.53 28.84 -5.98
CA LEU A 175 -14.17 30.09 -6.65
C LEU A 175 -14.97 31.26 -6.06
N ARG A 176 -14.27 32.32 -5.66
CA ARG A 176 -14.86 33.57 -5.16
C ARG A 176 -14.26 34.78 -5.87
N ASN A 177 -15.07 35.82 -6.01
CA ASN A 177 -14.60 37.12 -6.46
C ASN A 177 -14.16 38.01 -5.28
N SER A 178 -13.72 39.23 -5.58
CA SER A 178 -13.24 40.20 -4.60
C SER A 178 -14.27 40.61 -3.54
N SER A 179 -15.58 40.55 -3.86
CA SER A 179 -16.64 40.81 -2.89
C SER A 179 -17.01 39.60 -2.02
N GLY A 180 -16.31 38.47 -2.20
CA GLY A 180 -16.59 37.21 -1.51
C GLY A 180 -17.76 36.41 -2.10
N LYS A 181 -18.40 36.89 -3.17
CA LYS A 181 -19.45 36.14 -3.87
C LYS A 181 -18.84 34.87 -4.47
N ARG A 182 -19.45 33.74 -4.15
CA ARG A 182 -19.09 32.44 -4.74
C ARG A 182 -19.61 32.35 -6.17
N LEU A 183 -18.73 31.98 -7.10
CA LEU A 183 -19.08 31.67 -8.49
C LEU A 183 -19.24 30.15 -8.64
N LYS A 184 -20.46 29.69 -8.90
CA LYS A 184 -20.77 28.26 -9.04
C LYS A 184 -20.48 27.79 -10.47
N TRP A 185 -19.21 27.49 -10.74
CA TRP A 185 -18.76 26.92 -12.01
C TRP A 185 -19.05 25.41 -12.08
N GLU A 186 -19.25 24.89 -13.28
CA GLU A 186 -19.38 23.45 -13.54
C GLU A 186 -18.01 22.80 -13.66
N VAL A 187 -17.86 21.60 -13.13
CA VAL A 187 -16.58 20.89 -13.07
C VAL A 187 -16.65 19.67 -13.99
N TRP A 188 -15.69 19.57 -14.89
CA TRP A 188 -15.53 18.44 -15.80
C TRP A 188 -14.21 17.75 -15.48
N TRP A 189 -14.27 16.45 -15.20
CA TRP A 189 -13.08 15.64 -14.93
C TRP A 189 -12.63 14.88 -16.17
N SER A 190 -11.32 14.72 -16.33
CA SER A 190 -10.74 13.75 -17.25
C SER A 190 -11.14 12.32 -16.86
N SER A 191 -11.03 11.37 -17.79
CA SER A 191 -11.44 9.97 -17.55
C SER A 191 -10.64 9.26 -16.46
N ASP A 192 -9.41 9.72 -16.21
CA ASP A 192 -8.52 9.24 -15.15
C ASP A 192 -8.66 10.04 -13.85
N ASN A 193 -9.59 11.01 -13.79
CA ASN A 193 -9.81 11.92 -12.67
C ASN A 193 -8.55 12.65 -12.16
N SER A 194 -7.51 12.82 -12.99
CA SER A 194 -6.30 13.55 -12.62
C SER A 194 -6.36 15.04 -13.00
N THR A 195 -7.31 15.42 -13.87
CA THR A 195 -7.48 16.79 -14.36
C THR A 195 -8.92 17.23 -14.23
N ALA A 196 -9.13 18.42 -13.67
CA ALA A 196 -10.42 19.09 -13.61
C ALA A 196 -10.41 20.37 -14.47
N ILE A 197 -11.50 20.61 -15.19
CA ILE A 197 -11.76 21.83 -15.95
C ILE A 197 -13.04 22.45 -15.42
N LEU A 198 -12.93 23.65 -14.86
CA LEU A 198 -14.06 24.42 -14.35
C LEU A 198 -14.53 25.37 -15.45
N LYS A 199 -15.83 25.43 -15.73
CA LYS A 199 -16.43 26.36 -16.70
C LYS A 199 -17.55 27.20 -16.09
N PRO A 200 -17.72 28.46 -16.50
CA PRO A 200 -18.79 29.30 -15.97
C PRO A 200 -20.17 28.76 -16.36
N LYS A 201 -21.13 28.90 -15.45
CA LYS A 201 -22.55 28.92 -15.81
C LYS A 201 -22.91 30.32 -16.30
N GLU A 202 -24.00 30.42 -17.05
CA GLU A 202 -24.55 31.70 -17.49
C GLU A 202 -24.72 32.67 -16.31
N GLY A 203 -24.15 33.88 -16.44
CA GLY A 203 -24.18 34.93 -15.42
C GLY A 203 -23.17 34.76 -14.27
N MET A 204 -22.30 33.74 -14.34
CA MET A 204 -21.23 33.47 -13.39
C MET A 204 -19.83 33.64 -14.01
N GLU A 205 -19.76 34.30 -15.16
CA GLU A 205 -18.52 34.61 -15.87
C GLU A 205 -17.62 35.54 -15.04
N LEU A 206 -16.31 35.40 -15.28
CA LEU A 206 -15.34 36.38 -14.80
C LEU A 206 -15.55 37.72 -15.52
N LYS A 207 -15.41 38.80 -14.77
CA LYS A 207 -15.47 40.18 -15.24
C LYS A 207 -14.06 40.74 -15.43
N PRO A 208 -13.84 41.65 -16.39
CA PRO A 208 -12.57 42.37 -16.53
C PRO A 208 -12.21 43.19 -15.28
N GLY A 209 -10.91 43.31 -14.99
CA GLY A 209 -10.38 44.14 -13.91
C GLY A 209 -10.68 43.67 -12.47
N GLU A 210 -11.12 42.43 -12.28
CA GLU A 210 -11.55 41.91 -10.98
C GLU A 210 -10.57 40.85 -10.43
N LYS A 211 -10.48 40.76 -9.10
CA LYS A 211 -9.70 39.75 -8.39
C LYS A 211 -10.55 38.54 -8.04
N TYR A 212 -9.95 37.36 -8.19
CA TYR A 212 -10.58 36.08 -7.89
C TYR A 212 -9.68 35.23 -6.99
N THR A 213 -10.29 34.33 -6.25
CA THR A 213 -9.60 33.33 -5.43
C THR A 213 -10.28 31.98 -5.63
N LEU A 214 -9.52 31.01 -6.10
CA LEU A 214 -9.89 29.60 -6.15
C LEU A 214 -9.28 28.90 -4.93
N THR A 215 -10.11 28.29 -4.10
CA THR A 215 -9.68 27.37 -3.04
C THR A 215 -9.95 25.94 -3.49
N ILE A 216 -8.92 25.08 -3.41
CA ILE A 216 -8.95 23.65 -3.74
C ILE A 216 -8.75 22.90 -2.42
N LYS A 217 -9.76 22.20 -1.93
CA LYS A 217 -9.76 21.54 -0.61
C LYS A 217 -10.67 20.32 -0.59
N ASP A 218 -10.67 19.56 0.49
CA ASP A 218 -11.57 18.41 0.71
C ASP A 218 -11.55 17.40 -0.46
N TYR A 219 -10.38 17.19 -1.09
CA TYR A 219 -10.17 16.25 -2.18
C TYR A 219 -9.34 15.06 -1.70
N PHE A 220 -9.70 13.87 -2.15
CA PHE A 220 -9.06 12.62 -1.75
C PHE A 220 -8.67 11.81 -2.97
N ASP A 221 -7.56 11.09 -2.90
CA ASP A 221 -7.19 10.12 -3.93
C ASP A 221 -8.08 8.85 -3.87
N LEU A 222 -7.83 7.88 -4.75
CA LEU A 222 -8.53 6.59 -4.74
C LEU A 222 -8.25 5.72 -3.50
N ALA A 223 -7.14 5.97 -2.81
CA ALA A 223 -6.77 5.28 -1.57
C ALA A 223 -7.34 5.95 -0.30
N GLY A 224 -7.98 7.11 -0.43
CA GLY A 224 -8.55 7.87 0.68
C GLY A 224 -7.56 8.82 1.36
N ASN A 225 -6.43 9.15 0.74
CA ASN A 225 -5.58 10.22 1.24
C ASN A 225 -6.12 11.59 0.87
N GLU A 226 -6.31 12.44 1.87
CA GLU A 226 -6.73 13.82 1.69
C GLU A 226 -5.58 14.68 1.16
N GLY A 227 -5.82 15.48 0.13
CA GLY A 227 -4.84 16.45 -0.33
C GLY A 227 -4.80 17.71 0.52
N VAL A 228 -3.67 18.42 0.46
CA VAL A 228 -3.51 19.69 1.19
C VAL A 228 -4.30 20.80 0.51
N GLU A 229 -4.93 21.69 1.30
CA GLU A 229 -5.64 22.86 0.77
C GLU A 229 -4.69 23.77 -0.02
N VAL A 230 -5.09 24.16 -1.24
CA VAL A 230 -4.37 25.09 -2.10
C VAL A 230 -5.24 26.31 -2.40
N LYS A 231 -4.64 27.50 -2.31
CA LYS A 231 -5.29 28.77 -2.69
C LYS A 231 -4.57 29.40 -3.87
N VAL A 232 -5.34 29.77 -4.88
CA VAL A 232 -4.87 30.44 -6.08
C VAL A 232 -5.60 31.76 -6.22
N ALA A 233 -4.89 32.86 -6.09
CA ALA A 233 -5.41 34.19 -6.35
C ALA A 233 -5.01 34.62 -7.76
N PHE A 234 -5.90 35.26 -8.52
CA PHE A 234 -5.54 35.82 -9.83
C PHE A 234 -6.40 37.05 -10.13
N THR A 235 -5.94 37.86 -11.09
CA THR A 235 -6.64 39.08 -11.51
C THR A 235 -6.95 39.02 -13.00
N THR A 236 -8.10 39.52 -13.41
CA THR A 236 -8.41 39.69 -14.84
C THR A 236 -7.95 41.06 -15.32
N LYS A 237 -7.44 41.14 -16.56
CA LYS A 237 -7.06 42.42 -17.19
C LYS A 237 -8.27 43.35 -17.30
N SER A 238 -8.03 44.65 -17.15
CA SER A 238 -9.00 45.68 -17.53
C SER A 238 -9.05 45.77 -19.06
N THR A 239 -10.25 45.78 -19.63
CA THR A 239 -10.51 46.14 -21.03
C THR A 239 -10.32 47.62 -21.28
#